data_AF-A0A2H9MLC0-F1
#
_entry.id   AF-A0A2H9MLC0-F1
#
_cell.length_a   1.000
_cell.length_b   1.000
_cell.length_c   1.000
_cell.angle_alpha   90.00
_cell.angle_beta   90.00
_cell.angle_gamma   90.00
#
_symmetry.space_group_name_H-M   'P 1'
#
loop_
_entity.id
_entity.type
_entity.pdbx_description
1 polymer ?
#
loop_
_entity_poly.entity_id
_entity_poly.type
_entity_poly.pdbx_seq_one_letter_code
_entity_poly.pdbx_strand_id
1 'polypeptide(L)' 'MGFTPIKDILAGKYEDQEVNVRGWIYRTRSSGKIAFITVRDSSGIIQITVAKNDVEEKDFENAKKALIESSVAVNGVIA' A
#
# COMPACT_ATOMS: atom_id res chain seq x y z
N MET A 1 16.34 -3.45 -7.12
CA MET A 1 14.99 -2.94 -7.42
C MET A 1 14.70 -1.83 -6.44
N GLY A 2 14.42 -0.62 -6.92
CA GLY A 2 14.25 0.58 -6.07
C GLY A 2 12.82 0.75 -5.58
N PHE A 3 12.64 1.57 -4.54
CA PHE A 3 11.32 2.01 -4.12
C PHE A 3 10.93 3.28 -4.88
N THR A 4 9.69 3.32 -5.34
CA THR A 4 9.11 4.45 -6.05
C THR A 4 8.59 5.47 -5.04
N PRO A 5 9.03 6.74 -5.10
CA PRO A 5 8.50 7.79 -4.24
C PRO A 5 7.01 8.02 -4.50
N ILE A 6 6.22 8.18 -3.45
CA ILE A 6 4.77 8.40 -3.59
C ILE A 6 4.47 9.63 -4.43
N LYS A 7 5.25 10.72 -4.32
CA LYS A 7 5.06 11.93 -5.13
C LYS A 7 5.06 11.67 -6.64
N ASP A 8 5.84 10.70 -7.11
CA ASP A 8 5.99 10.44 -8.54
C ASP A 8 4.82 9.60 -9.07
N ILE A 9 4.25 8.74 -8.20
CA ILE A 9 2.99 8.04 -8.46
C ILE A 9 1.84 9.04 -8.52
N LEU A 10 1.74 9.94 -7.54
CA LEU A 10 0.71 11.00 -7.52
C LEU A 10 0.84 11.99 -8.69
N ALA A 11 2.01 12.06 -9.33
CA ALA A 11 2.24 12.84 -10.55
C ALA A 11 1.84 12.09 -11.84
N GLY A 12 1.25 10.89 -11.74
CA GLY A 12 0.74 10.12 -12.88
C GLY A 12 1.82 9.40 -13.70
N LYS A 13 3.04 9.24 -13.18
CA LYS A 13 4.16 8.66 -13.97
C LYS A 13 4.11 7.14 -14.11
N TYR A 14 3.24 6.48 -13.36
CA TYR A 14 3.24 5.02 -13.17
C TYR A 14 1.86 4.38 -13.41
N GLU A 15 0.94 5.05 -14.11
CA GLU A 15 -0.36 4.45 -14.47
C GLU A 15 -0.19 3.08 -15.13
N ASP A 16 -1.00 2.11 -14.68
CA ASP A 16 -0.98 0.70 -15.10
C ASP A 16 0.37 -0.03 -14.92
N GLN A 17 1.31 0.53 -14.16
CA GLN A 17 2.62 -0.06 -13.91
C GLN A 17 2.73 -0.68 -12.52
N GLU A 18 3.52 -1.74 -12.44
CA GLU A 18 3.92 -2.36 -11.17
C GLU A 18 4.99 -1.50 -10.48
N VAL A 19 4.74 -1.15 -9.22
CA VAL A 19 5.65 -0.33 -8.40
C VAL A 19 5.88 -0.97 -7.04
N ASN A 20 7.03 -0.63 -6.46
CA ASN A 20 7.35 -0.96 -5.08
C ASN A 20 7.34 0.30 -4.24
N VAL A 21 6.47 0.38 -3.23
CA VAL A 21 6.35 1.50 -2.30
C VAL A 21 6.81 1.06 -0.91
N ARG A 22 7.43 1.95 -0.16
CA ARG A 22 7.68 1.75 1.27
C ARG A 22 7.30 2.98 2.06
N GLY A 23 6.96 2.78 3.32
CA GLY A 23 6.62 3.89 4.19
C GLY A 23 6.04 3.39 5.50
N TRP A 24 5.21 4.24 6.10
CA TRP A 24 4.55 3.98 7.37
C TRP A 24 3.04 3.99 7.18
N ILE A 25 2.35 3.09 7.86
CA ILE A 25 0.89 3.08 7.87
C ILE A 25 0.40 4.34 8.59
N TYR A 26 -0.35 5.17 7.87
CA TYR A 26 -1.06 6.31 8.42
C TYR A 26 -2.42 5.91 9.00
N ARG A 27 -3.13 5.01 8.31
CA ARG A 27 -4.44 4.50 8.73
C ARG A 27 -4.75 3.17 8.06
N THR A 28 -5.45 2.30 8.78
CA THR A 28 -6.03 1.06 8.22
C THR A 28 -7.54 1.05 8.43
N ARG A 29 -8.29 0.64 7.41
CA ARG A 29 -9.69 0.24 7.53
C ARG A 29 -9.92 -1.06 6.76
N SER A 30 -10.89 -1.88 7.15
CA SER A 30 -11.24 -3.09 6.41
C SER A 30 -12.76 -3.27 6.34
N SER A 31 -13.23 -3.91 5.27
CA SER A 31 -14.62 -4.29 5.08
C SER A 31 -14.68 -5.62 4.35
N GLY A 32 -15.18 -6.65 5.03
CA GLY A 32 -15.25 -8.01 4.49
C GLY A 32 -13.89 -8.53 4.01
N LYS A 33 -13.77 -8.70 2.68
CA LYS A 33 -12.59 -9.26 2.00
C LYS A 33 -11.60 -8.21 1.48
N ILE A 34 -11.76 -6.94 1.85
CA ILE A 34 -10.89 -5.85 1.38
C ILE A 34 -10.33 -5.07 2.57
N ALA A 35 -9.04 -4.79 2.55
CA ALA A 35 -8.36 -3.87 3.45
C ALA A 35 -7.89 -2.64 2.66
N PHE A 36 -8.11 -1.45 3.21
CA PHE A 36 -7.61 -0.19 2.69
C PHE A 36 -6.59 0.37 3.67
N ILE A 37 -5.34 0.43 3.22
CA ILE A 37 -4.20 0.89 4.01
C ILE A 37 -3.73 2.20 3.42
N THR A 38 -3.79 3.27 4.19
CA THR A 38 -3.17 4.53 3.82
C THR A 38 -1.71 4.49 4.26
N VAL A 39 -0.77 4.61 3.31
CA VAL A 39 0.68 4.60 3.56
C VAL A 39 1.25 5.97 3.24
N ARG A 40 2.17 6.44 4.09
CA ARG A 40 2.90 7.68 3.90
C ARG A 40 4.40 7.44 3.80
N ASP A 41 5.07 8.20 2.95
CA ASP A 41 6.52 8.35 2.94
C ASP A 41 6.89 9.83 3.18
N SER A 42 8.14 10.22 2.94
CA SER A 42 8.56 11.62 3.07
C SER A 42 8.03 12.53 1.96
N SER A 43 7.41 11.97 0.92
CA SER A 43 7.02 12.65 -0.31
C SER A 43 5.51 12.74 -0.52
N GLY A 44 4.71 11.89 0.11
CA GLY A 44 3.26 11.91 0.00
C GLY A 44 2.56 10.81 0.79
N ILE A 45 1.26 10.71 0.53
CA ILE A 45 0.35 9.73 1.15
C ILE A 45 -0.46 9.06 0.03
N ILE A 46 -0.53 7.73 0.04
CA ILE A 46 -1.26 6.93 -0.96
C ILE A 46 -2.15 5.88 -0.29
N GLN A 47 -3.26 5.53 -0.94
CA GLN A 47 -4.09 4.41 -0.52
C GLN A 47 -3.65 3.13 -1.23
N ILE A 48 -3.53 2.06 -0.47
CA ILE A 48 -3.25 0.71 -0.93
C ILE A 48 -4.50 -0.12 -0.67
N THR A 49 -5.01 -0.77 -1.72
CA THR A 49 -6.16 -1.68 -1.63
C THR A 49 -5.64 -3.11 -1.66
N VAL A 50 -5.91 -3.87 -0.61
CA VAL A 50 -5.53 -5.28 -0.51
C VAL A 50 -6.80 -6.13 -0.50
N ALA A 51 -7.03 -6.90 -1.56
CA ALA A 51 -8.13 -7.85 -1.61
C ALA A 51 -7.65 -9.25 -1.17
N LYS A 52 -8.45 -9.95 -0.34
CA LYS A 52 -8.11 -11.27 0.19
C LYS A 52 -7.79 -12.31 -0.90
N ASN A 53 -8.35 -12.15 -2.10
CA ASN A 53 -8.15 -13.09 -3.20
C ASN A 53 -6.85 -12.84 -4.00
N ASP A 54 -6.22 -11.68 -3.82
CA ASP A 54 -5.07 -11.26 -4.63
C ASP A 54 -3.73 -11.45 -3.89
N VAL A 55 -3.78 -11.80 -2.60
CA VAL A 55 -2.61 -11.99 -1.74
C VAL A 55 -2.75 -13.27 -0.91
N GLU A 56 -1.65 -13.72 -0.31
CA GLU A 56 -1.69 -14.81 0.66
C GLU A 56 -2.56 -14.43 1.88
N GLU A 57 -3.23 -15.42 2.48
CA GLU A 57 -4.08 -15.18 3.66
C GLU A 57 -3.30 -14.53 4.81
N LYS A 58 -2.03 -14.91 4.97
CA LYS A 58 -1.14 -14.31 5.96
C LYS A 58 -0.93 -12.81 5.71
N ASP A 59 -0.73 -12.40 4.46
CA ASP A 59 -0.51 -11.00 4.11
C ASP A 59 -1.78 -10.18 4.28
N PHE A 60 -2.94 -10.73 3.93
CA PHE A 60 -4.23 -10.09 4.18
C PHE A 60 -4.49 -9.89 5.69
N GLU A 61 -4.19 -10.89 6.51
CA GLU A 61 -4.34 -10.78 7.96
C GLU A 61 -3.31 -9.82 8.58
N ASN A 62 -2.08 -9.79 8.07
CA ASN A 62 -1.08 -8.80 8.46
C ASN A 62 -1.52 -7.37 8.11
N ALA A 63 -2.02 -7.16 6.89
CA ALA A 63 -2.58 -5.89 6.43
C ALA A 63 -3.68 -5.35 7.35
N LYS A 64 -4.54 -6.24 7.87
CA LYS A 64 -5.62 -5.87 8.81
C LYS A 64 -5.14 -5.58 10.23
N LYS A 65 -4.09 -6.25 10.69
CA LYS A 65 -3.56 -6.15 12.07
C LYS A 65 -2.49 -5.09 12.23
N ALA A 66 -1.85 -4.67 11.15
CA ALA A 66 -0.77 -3.70 11.19
C ALA A 66 -1.25 -2.37 11.78
N LEU A 67 -0.45 -1.85 12.72
CA LEU A 67 -0.77 -0.66 13.50
C LEU A 67 -0.31 0.60 12.77
N ILE A 68 -0.88 1.74 13.15
CA ILE A 68 -0.38 3.07 12.73
C ILE A 68 1.12 3.16 13.06
N GLU A 69 1.90 3.78 12.18
CA GLU A 69 3.37 3.86 12.21
C GLU A 69 4.12 2.53 12.01
N SER A 70 3.43 1.43 11.68
CA SER A 70 4.15 0.23 11.22
C SER A 70 4.84 0.50 9.89
N SER A 71 6.11 0.13 9.77
CA SER A 71 6.84 0.20 8.51
C SER A 71 6.38 -0.91 7.57
N VAL A 72 6.09 -0.56 6.32
CA VAL A 72 5.65 -1.51 5.30
C VAL A 72 6.44 -1.33 4.01
N ALA A 73 6.57 -2.43 3.27
CA ALA A 73 6.94 -2.43 1.86
C ALA A 73 5.80 -3.13 1.11
N VAL A 74 5.35 -2.53 0.01
CA VAL A 74 4.23 -3.03 -0.77
C VAL A 74 4.62 -3.03 -2.24
N ASN A 75 4.32 -4.13 -2.91
CA ASN A 75 4.35 -4.27 -4.36
C ASN A 75 2.90 -4.28 -4.86
N GLY A 76 2.64 -3.61 -5.98
CA GLY A 76 1.32 -3.61 -6.60
C GLY A 76 1.27 -2.75 -7.86
N VAL A 77 0.12 -2.81 -8.54
CA VAL A 77 -0.14 -2.04 -9.77
C VAL A 77 -0.88 -0.76 -9.42
N ILE A 78 -0.49 0.35 -10.06
CA ILE A 78 -1.21 1.62 -9.95
C ILE A 78 -2.44 1.60 -10.86
N ALA A 79 -3.58 1.98 -10.28
CA ALA A 79 -4.89 2.07 -10.93
C ALA A 79 -5.58 3.40 -10.61
#